data_AF-A0A3P9PDE9-F1
#
_entry.id   AF-A0A3P9PDE9-F1
#
_cell.length_a   1.000
_cell.length_b   1.000
_cell.length_c   1.000
_cell.angle_alpha   90.00
_cell.angle_beta   90.00
_cell.angle_gamma   90.00
#
_symmetry.space_group_name_H-M   'P 1'
#
loop_
_entity.id
_entity.type
_entity.pdbx_description
1 polymer ?
#
loop_
_entity_poly.entity_id
_entity_poly.type
_entity_poly.pdbx_seq_one_letter_code
_entity_poly.pdbx_strand_id
1 'polypeptide(L)'
;MQWLIELTGIGVCFQMFDSNQNKDKLLRLKLGAGKVIKGWEEGMLGMKKASRRLIIIPPSLAYGAKGVPNRVPANSTLIFEVELRRNLEQHLKLCKSYQPLL
;
A
#
# COMPACT_ATOMS: atom_id res chain seq x y z
N MET A 1 18.89 -26.85 -27.34
CA MET A 1 19.28 -25.72 -26.49
C MET A 1 18.68 -25.97 -25.11
N GLN A 2 19.48 -26.49 -24.18
CA GLN A 2 19.02 -26.88 -22.85
C GLN A 2 19.71 -25.98 -21.82
N TRP A 3 18.93 -25.38 -20.92
CA TRP A 3 19.43 -24.56 -19.83
C TRP A 3 19.40 -25.36 -18.55
N LEU A 4 20.50 -25.33 -17.80
CA LEU A 4 20.54 -25.81 -16.42
C LEU A 4 20.29 -24.61 -15.50
N ILE A 5 19.38 -24.77 -14.55
CA ILE A 5 18.98 -23.73 -13.60
C ILE A 5 19.24 -24.28 -12.21
N GLU A 6 20.03 -23.58 -11.40
CA GLU A 6 20.11 -23.83 -9.97
C GLU A 6 19.22 -22.83 -9.24
N LEU A 7 18.28 -23.34 -8.44
CA LEU A 7 17.38 -22.52 -7.63
C LEU A 7 17.67 -22.76 -6.16
N THR A 8 18.16 -21.73 -5.47
CA THR A 8 18.23 -21.72 -4.00
C THR A 8 17.02 -20.97 -3.46
N GLY A 9 16.03 -21.69 -2.93
CA GLY A 9 14.86 -21.09 -2.30
C GLY A 9 15.13 -20.73 -0.84
N ILE A 10 15.35 -19.45 -0.55
CA ILE A 10 15.39 -18.95 0.84
C ILE A 10 13.95 -18.60 1.22
N GLY A 11 13.32 -19.40 2.08
CA GLY A 11 11.99 -19.14 2.60
C GLY A 11 11.98 -17.86 3.43
N VAL A 12 11.25 -16.83 2.99
CA VAL A 12 11.09 -15.59 3.75
C VAL A 12 9.82 -15.71 4.60
N CYS A 13 9.96 -15.71 5.92
CA CYS A 13 8.81 -15.65 6.81
C CYS A 13 8.18 -14.25 6.73
N PHE A 14 6.96 -14.17 6.21
CA PHE A 14 6.18 -12.94 6.21
C PHE A 14 5.42 -12.83 7.52
N GLN A 15 5.65 -11.75 8.27
CA GLN A 15 4.85 -11.40 9.43
C GLN A 15 3.93 -10.24 9.08
N MET A 16 2.63 -10.43 9.30
CA MET A 16 1.64 -9.36 9.13
C MET A 16 1.79 -8.35 10.27
N PHE A 17 2.13 -7.10 9.94
CA PHE A 17 2.39 -6.06 10.94
C PHE A 17 1.39 -4.89 10.89
N ASP A 18 0.64 -4.74 9.80
CA ASP A 18 -0.40 -3.72 9.67
C ASP A 18 -1.51 -4.15 8.71
N SER A 19 -2.75 -3.73 8.99
CA SER A 19 -3.91 -3.92 8.12
C SER A 19 -5.00 -2.89 8.39
N ASN A 20 -5.68 -2.49 7.31
CA ASN A 20 -6.89 -1.68 7.34
C ASN A 20 -8.07 -2.36 6.63
N GLN A 21 -7.95 -3.65 6.29
CA GLN A 21 -9.02 -4.37 5.58
C GLN A 21 -10.28 -4.57 6.43
N ASN A 22 -10.13 -4.67 7.76
CA ASN A 22 -11.22 -4.90 8.71
C ASN A 22 -11.56 -3.67 9.56
N LYS A 23 -11.16 -2.47 9.13
CA LYS A 23 -11.44 -1.22 9.85
C LYS A 23 -12.57 -0.48 9.12
N ASP A 24 -13.55 -0.01 9.88
CA ASP A 24 -14.71 0.75 9.35
C ASP A 24 -14.32 2.01 8.58
N LYS A 25 -13.08 2.47 8.78
CA LYS A 25 -12.54 3.68 8.17
C LYS A 25 -11.39 3.35 7.23
N LEU A 26 -11.57 3.67 5.94
CA LEU A 26 -10.49 3.65 4.97
C LEU A 26 -9.40 4.66 5.32
N LEU A 27 -8.13 4.28 5.14
CA LEU A 27 -7.00 5.19 5.27
C LEU A 27 -7.11 6.29 4.19
N ARG A 28 -7.19 7.56 4.62
CA ARG A 28 -7.14 8.71 3.72
C ARG A 28 -5.72 9.20 3.60
N LEU A 29 -5.17 9.13 2.40
CA LEU A 29 -3.79 9.48 2.11
C LEU A 29 -3.72 10.49 0.97
N LYS A 30 -2.91 11.53 1.16
CA LYS A 30 -2.59 12.51 0.12
C LYS A 30 -1.15 12.28 -0.32
N LEU A 31 -0.97 11.77 -1.54
CA LEU A 31 0.35 11.57 -2.12
C LEU A 31 1.07 12.91 -2.33
N GLY A 32 2.39 12.91 -2.18
CA GLY A 32 3.25 14.08 -2.28
C GLY A 32 3.29 14.95 -1.02
N ALA A 33 2.61 14.55 0.06
CA ALA A 33 2.63 15.29 1.32
C ALA A 33 3.81 14.90 2.24
N GLY A 34 4.55 13.83 1.91
CA GLY A 34 5.67 13.34 2.71
C GLY A 34 5.25 12.82 4.08
N LYS A 35 3.99 12.38 4.21
CA LYS A 35 3.40 11.91 5.47
C LYS A 35 3.46 10.40 5.64
N VAL A 36 3.94 9.69 4.63
CA VAL A 36 4.09 8.23 4.63
C VAL A 36 5.47 7.83 4.15
N ILE A 37 5.79 6.53 4.29
CA ILE A 37 7.05 5.98 3.79
C ILE A 37 7.19 6.24 2.29
N LYS A 38 8.43 6.50 1.82
CA LYS A 38 8.68 6.86 0.42
C LYS A 38 8.21 5.79 -0.56
N GLY A 39 8.33 4.52 -0.20
CA GLY A 39 7.87 3.42 -1.05
C GLY A 39 6.36 3.41 -1.29
N TRP A 40 5.57 4.01 -0.40
CA TRP A 40 4.14 4.24 -0.62
C TRP A 40 3.90 5.39 -1.58
N GLU A 41 4.59 6.52 -1.40
CA GLU A 41 4.50 7.68 -2.30
C GLU A 41 4.82 7.29 -3.74
N GLU A 42 5.91 6.54 -3.94
CA GLU A 42 6.38 6.09 -5.24
C GLU A 42 5.53 4.92 -5.79
N GLY A 43 5.26 3.89 -4.97
CA GLY A 43 4.58 2.68 -5.42
C GLY A 43 3.09 2.88 -5.75
N MET A 44 2.46 3.88 -5.14
CA MET A 44 1.06 4.25 -5.44
C MET A 44 0.91 5.29 -6.55
N LEU A 45 2.01 5.90 -7.01
CA LEU A 45 1.96 6.89 -8.08
C LEU A 45 1.35 6.27 -9.35
N GLY A 46 0.43 7.00 -9.97
CA GLY A 46 -0.26 6.57 -11.19
C GLY A 46 -1.25 5.41 -11.03
N MET A 47 -1.55 4.94 -9.80
CA MET A 47 -2.59 3.94 -9.60
C MET A 47 -3.98 4.50 -9.96
N LYS A 48 -4.80 3.66 -10.62
CA LYS A 48 -6.18 4.01 -10.98
C LYS A 48 -7.14 3.74 -9.81
N LYS A 49 -8.27 4.45 -9.77
CA LYS A 49 -9.35 4.15 -8.83
C LYS A 49 -9.87 2.73 -9.05
N ALA A 50 -10.30 2.06 -7.97
CA ALA A 50 -10.74 0.67 -7.97
C ALA A 50 -9.68 -0.31 -8.49
N SER A 51 -8.40 -0.03 -8.25
CA SER A 51 -7.29 -0.93 -8.59
C SER A 51 -6.60 -1.47 -7.34
N ARG A 52 -5.95 -2.61 -7.50
CA ARG A 52 -5.17 -3.28 -6.48
C ARG A 52 -3.76 -3.53 -6.99
N ARG A 53 -2.75 -3.40 -6.12
CA ARG A 53 -1.34 -3.58 -6.46
C ARG A 53 -0.58 -4.18 -5.28
N LEU A 54 0.34 -5.09 -5.59
CA LEU A 54 1.37 -5.52 -4.66
C LEU A 54 2.58 -4.58 -4.79
N ILE A 55 3.04 -4.02 -3.68
CA ILE A 55 4.19 -3.13 -3.62
C ILE A 55 5.23 -3.76 -2.70
N ILE A 56 6.43 -4.01 -3.24
CA ILE A 56 7.60 -4.49 -2.48
C ILE A 56 8.49 -3.27 -2.22
N ILE A 57 8.74 -2.99 -0.94
CA ILE A 57 9.42 -1.77 -0.50
C ILE A 57 10.72 -2.16 0.21
N PRO A 58 11.89 -1.85 -0.37
CA PRO A 58 13.17 -2.08 0.29
C PRO A 58 13.30 -1.20 1.55
N PRO A 59 14.16 -1.57 2.51
CA PRO A 59 14.29 -0.83 3.77
C PRO A 59 14.65 0.64 3.59
N SER A 60 15.42 0.99 2.54
CA SER A 60 15.78 2.37 2.19
C SER A 60 14.59 3.28 1.88
N LEU A 61 13.47 2.70 1.45
CA LEU A 61 12.21 3.39 1.16
C LEU A 61 11.13 3.16 2.23
N ALA A 62 11.48 2.43 3.30
CA ALA A 62 10.61 2.11 4.44
C ALA A 62 11.18 2.69 5.75
N TYR A 63 11.48 1.85 6.74
CA TYR A 63 11.93 2.24 8.09
C TYR A 63 13.45 2.11 8.30
N GLY A 64 14.20 1.72 7.25
CA GLY A 64 15.66 1.63 7.26
C GLY A 64 16.23 0.74 8.37
N ALA A 65 17.45 1.06 8.79
CA ALA A 65 18.17 0.36 9.85
C ALA A 65 17.54 0.53 11.24
N LYS A 66 16.63 1.49 11.42
CA LYS A 66 15.97 1.73 12.70
C LYS A 66 14.78 0.79 12.91
N GLY A 67 14.05 0.47 11.85
CA GLY A 67 12.78 -0.24 11.97
C GLY A 67 11.75 0.55 12.78
N VAL A 68 10.77 -0.18 13.33
CA VAL A 68 9.78 0.32 14.29
C VAL A 68 9.81 -0.61 15.51
N PRO A 69 10.14 -0.09 16.71
CA PRO A 69 10.18 -0.90 17.92
C PRO A 69 8.91 -1.74 18.11
N ASN A 70 9.08 -3.03 18.42
CA ASN A 70 8.00 -4.00 18.64
C ASN A 70 7.02 -4.20 17.47
N ARG A 71 7.35 -3.75 16.25
CA ARG A 71 6.44 -3.87 15.09
C ARG A 71 7.15 -4.23 13.78
N VAL A 72 8.25 -3.55 13.46
CA VAL A 72 8.99 -3.77 12.21
C VAL A 72 10.48 -3.89 12.52
N PRO A 73 11.11 -5.05 12.30
CA PRO A 73 12.54 -5.20 12.51
C PRO A 73 13.38 -4.24 11.66
N ALA A 74 14.58 -3.92 12.12
CA ALA A 74 15.56 -3.18 11.34
C ALA A 74 15.82 -3.83 9.97
N ASN A 75 16.05 -3.01 8.94
CA ASN A 75 16.39 -3.45 7.58
C ASN A 75 15.34 -4.38 6.93
N SER A 76 14.08 -4.31 7.37
CA SER A 76 13.00 -5.14 6.80
C SER A 76 12.56 -4.64 5.43
N THR A 77 12.43 -5.57 4.49
CA THR A 77 11.67 -5.36 3.24
C THR A 77 10.18 -5.55 3.53
N LEU A 78 9.36 -4.60 3.12
CA LEU A 78 7.92 -4.63 3.36
C LEU A 78 7.19 -5.03 2.08
N ILE A 79 6.15 -5.84 2.21
CA ILE A 79 5.25 -6.18 1.11
C ILE A 79 3.85 -5.72 1.49
N PHE A 80 3.25 -4.90 0.64
CA PHE A 80 1.90 -4.38 0.84
C PHE A 80 1.01 -4.71 -0.34
N GLU A 81 -0.16 -5.25 -0.05
CA GLU A 81 -1.28 -5.24 -0.98
C GLU A 81 -2.10 -3.97 -0.75
N VAL A 82 -2.10 -3.08 -1.74
CA VAL A 82 -2.78 -1.79 -1.68
C VAL A 82 -3.97 -1.81 -2.63
N GLU A 83 -5.14 -1.39 -2.15
CA GLU A 83 -6.35 -1.23 -2.94
C GLU A 83 -6.87 0.21 -2.86
N LEU A 84 -6.99 0.88 -4.00
CA LEU A 84 -7.57 2.21 -4.09
C LEU A 84 -9.08 2.13 -4.25
N ARG A 85 -9.83 2.43 -3.19
CA ARG A 85 -11.30 2.50 -3.26
C ARG A 85 -11.81 3.87 -3.67
N ARG A 86 -12.91 3.89 -4.40
CA ARG A 86 -13.67 5.13 -4.64
C ARG A 86 -14.31 5.54 -3.31
N ASN A 87 -14.16 6.81 -2.93
CA ASN A 87 -14.90 7.36 -1.80
C ASN A 87 -16.39 7.47 -2.16
N LEU A 88 -17.16 6.44 -1.86
CA LEU A 88 -18.59 6.36 -2.19
C LEU A 88 -19.40 7.42 -1.46
N GLU A 89 -19.03 7.82 -0.24
CA GLU A 89 -19.72 8.91 0.47
C GLU A 89 -19.64 10.23 -0.30
N GLN A 90 -18.46 10.54 -0.84
CA GLN A 90 -18.25 11.77 -1.60
C GLN A 90 -18.91 11.70 -2.97
N HIS A 91 -18.93 10.52 -3.60
CA HIS A 91 -19.67 10.30 -4.83
C HIS A 91 -21.19 10.44 -4.62
N LEU A 92 -21.75 9.87 -3.54
CA LEU A 92 -23.17 10.00 -3.21
C LEU A 92 -23.55 11.44 -2.85
N LYS A 93 -22.69 12.19 -2.13
CA LYS A 93 -22.90 13.62 -1.89
C LYS A 93 -22.92 14.42 -3.18
N LEU A 94 -22.00 14.13 -4.11
CA LEU A 94 -21.99 14.74 -5.44
C LEU A 94 -23.26 14.39 -6.22
N CYS A 95 -23.68 13.12 -6.25
CA CYS A 95 -24.92 12.70 -6.92
C CYS A 95 -26.17 13.36 -6.32
N LYS A 96 -26.27 13.47 -4.99
CA LYS A 96 -27.37 14.18 -4.32
C LYS A 96 -27.34 15.68 -4.59
N SER A 97 -26.17 16.30 -4.67
CA SER A 97 -26.05 17.72 -5.07
C SER A 97 -26.35 17.97 -6.55
N TYR A 98 -26.31 16.93 -7.38
CA TYR A 98 -26.59 16.98 -8.82
C TYR A 98 -28.01 16.53 -9.16
N GLN A 99 -28.91 16.35 -8.18
CA GLN A 99 -30.34 16.26 -8.47
C GLN A 99 -30.84 17.67 -8.82
N PRO A 100 -31.22 17.95 -10.07
CA PRO A 100 -31.91 19.19 -10.40
C PRO A 100 -33.29 19.12 -9.74
N LEU A 101 -33.73 20.28 -9.24
CA LEU A 101 -35.09 20.52 -8.76
C LEU A 101 -36.10 19.93 -9.77
N LEU A 102 -36.74 18.82 -9.40
CA LEU A 102 -38.08 18.49 -9.85
C LEU A 102 -39.05 18.98 -8.77
#